data_AF-A0A3F2RS37-F1
#
_entry.id   AF-A0A3F2RS37-F1
#
_cell.length_a   1.000
_cell.length_b   1.000
_cell.length_c   1.000
_cell.angle_alpha   90.00
_cell.angle_beta   90.00
_cell.angle_gamma   90.00
#
_symmetry.space_group_name_H-M   'P 1'
#
loop_
_entity.id
_entity.type
_entity.pdbx_description
1 polymer ?
#
loop_
_entity_poly.entity_id
_entity_poly.type
_entity_poly.pdbx_seq_one_letter_code
_entity_poly.pdbx_strand_id
1 'polypeptide(L)'
;MKKEAIQWIMGPGKGIPSRAEKHFGALNWDVSASSFRKWWKNREKILGDSGSKKRISGGGRKPFLEDSEEKLLVVVIQERAKKDRVTRKWIAKTAQHMFQRSDASFKASENWVTKFIRRNGLTLKRSYVTYEPQTPIEQQQKAVPSANVPSTVSAQTTVPTIAVSVATNETSCLL
;
A
#
# COMPACT_ATOMS: atom_id res chain seq x y z
N MET A 1 -2.71 -1.29 -18.74
CA MET A 1 -3.68 -1.05 -17.65
C MET A 1 -5.14 -0.90 -18.13
N LYS A 2 -5.74 0.28 -18.38
CA LYS A 2 -7.18 0.35 -18.76
C LYS A 2 -7.52 -0.42 -20.06
N LYS A 3 -6.70 -0.24 -21.10
CA LYS A 3 -6.84 -0.95 -22.39
C LYS A 3 -6.71 -2.46 -22.23
N GLU A 4 -5.72 -2.89 -21.46
CA GLU A 4 -5.47 -4.29 -21.11
C GLU A 4 -6.65 -4.92 -20.36
N ALA A 5 -7.25 -4.20 -19.40
CA ALA A 5 -8.47 -4.64 -18.74
C ALA A 5 -9.63 -4.81 -19.73
N ILE A 6 -9.81 -3.85 -20.65
CA ILE A 6 -10.85 -3.92 -21.67
C ILE A 6 -10.62 -5.10 -22.62
N GLN A 7 -9.38 -5.30 -23.10
CA GLN A 7 -9.03 -6.42 -23.97
C GLN A 7 -9.30 -7.76 -23.29
N TRP A 8 -8.96 -7.88 -22.02
CA TRP A 8 -9.28 -9.08 -21.24
C TRP A 8 -10.80 -9.28 -21.12
N ILE A 9 -11.56 -8.21 -20.86
CA ILE A 9 -13.03 -8.30 -20.81
C ILE A 9 -13.60 -8.72 -22.16
N MET A 10 -13.05 -8.23 -23.28
CA MET A 10 -13.49 -8.59 -24.65
C MET A 10 -13.27 -10.08 -24.96
N GLY A 11 -12.12 -10.64 -24.58
CA GLY A 11 -11.79 -12.04 -24.85
C GLY A 11 -12.19 -12.96 -23.67
N PRO A 12 -11.25 -13.29 -22.75
CA PRO A 12 -11.49 -14.24 -21.66
C PRO A 12 -12.69 -13.89 -20.75
N GLY A 13 -12.97 -12.59 -20.57
CA GLY A 13 -14.07 -12.10 -19.75
C GLY A 13 -15.46 -12.29 -20.36
N LYS A 14 -15.57 -12.77 -21.61
CA LYS A 14 -16.83 -12.97 -22.36
C LYS A 14 -17.73 -11.72 -22.38
N GLY A 15 -17.13 -10.53 -22.37
CA GLY A 15 -17.84 -9.25 -22.32
C GLY A 15 -18.42 -8.87 -20.96
N ILE A 16 -18.09 -9.59 -19.88
CA ILE A 16 -18.65 -9.36 -18.53
C ILE A 16 -17.64 -8.59 -17.66
N PRO A 17 -17.82 -7.28 -17.42
CA PRO A 17 -16.82 -6.48 -16.71
C PRO A 17 -16.67 -6.85 -15.23
N SER A 18 -17.72 -7.37 -14.60
CA SER A 18 -17.67 -7.79 -13.20
C SER A 18 -16.68 -8.94 -12.97
N ARG A 19 -16.40 -9.76 -13.99
CA ARG A 19 -15.43 -10.87 -13.87
C ARG A 19 -13.98 -10.38 -13.79
N ALA A 20 -13.73 -9.17 -14.31
CA ALA A 20 -12.41 -8.57 -14.31
C ALA A 20 -11.90 -8.32 -12.89
N GLU A 21 -12.78 -7.97 -11.95
CA GLU A 21 -12.40 -7.75 -10.56
C GLU A 21 -11.74 -8.98 -9.93
N LYS A 22 -12.29 -10.19 -10.14
CA LYS A 22 -11.70 -11.43 -9.61
C LYS A 22 -10.38 -11.77 -10.31
N HIS A 23 -10.33 -11.64 -11.64
CA HIS A 23 -9.12 -11.92 -12.41
C HIS A 23 -7.98 -10.96 -12.04
N PHE A 24 -8.20 -9.65 -12.18
CA PHE A 24 -7.19 -8.65 -11.91
C PHE A 24 -6.90 -8.52 -10.40
N GLY A 25 -7.86 -8.85 -9.53
CA GLY A 25 -7.61 -9.01 -8.11
C GLY A 25 -6.60 -10.14 -7.81
N ALA A 26 -6.63 -11.25 -8.55
CA ALA A 26 -5.60 -12.29 -8.46
C ALA A 26 -4.22 -11.82 -8.98
N LEU A 27 -4.21 -10.85 -9.89
CA LEU A 27 -3.01 -10.11 -10.32
C LEU A 27 -2.62 -8.97 -9.35
N ASN A 28 -3.25 -8.89 -8.17
CA ASN A 28 -3.06 -7.83 -7.16
C ASN A 28 -3.45 -6.41 -7.62
N TRP A 29 -4.34 -6.28 -8.60
CA TRP A 29 -4.89 -4.98 -8.97
C TRP A 29 -6.01 -4.59 -8.00
N ASP A 30 -5.80 -3.52 -7.25
CA ASP A 30 -6.81 -3.00 -6.31
C ASP A 30 -7.75 -2.00 -7.00
N VAL A 31 -8.64 -2.54 -7.85
CA VAL A 31 -9.64 -1.79 -8.61
C VAL A 31 -11.00 -2.45 -8.46
N SER A 32 -12.02 -1.69 -8.09
CA SER A 32 -13.38 -2.22 -7.91
C SER A 32 -14.09 -2.60 -9.23
N ALA A 33 -15.06 -3.52 -9.16
CA ALA A 33 -15.94 -3.88 -10.29
C ALA A 33 -16.61 -2.67 -10.94
N SER A 34 -16.95 -1.64 -10.16
CA SER A 34 -17.55 -0.39 -10.65
C SER A 34 -16.64 0.33 -11.66
N SER A 35 -15.33 0.34 -11.41
CA SER A 35 -14.35 0.91 -12.35
C SER A 35 -14.28 0.12 -13.64
N PHE A 36 -14.23 -1.21 -13.57
CA PHE A 36 -14.22 -2.06 -14.75
C PHE A 36 -15.49 -1.88 -15.60
N ARG A 37 -16.66 -1.80 -14.97
CA ARG A 37 -17.93 -1.49 -15.66
C ARG A 37 -17.90 -0.12 -16.33
N LYS A 38 -17.36 0.90 -15.65
CA LYS A 38 -17.22 2.25 -16.21
C LYS A 38 -16.27 2.27 -17.41
N TRP A 39 -15.14 1.59 -17.33
CA TRP A 39 -14.22 1.45 -18.45
C TRP A 39 -14.85 0.70 -19.61
N TRP A 40 -15.64 -0.34 -19.33
CA TRP A 40 -16.38 -1.07 -20.35
C TRP A 40 -17.42 -0.20 -21.07
N LYS A 41 -18.21 0.59 -20.34
CA LYS A 41 -19.18 1.52 -20.96
C LYS A 41 -18.50 2.51 -21.92
N ASN A 42 -17.28 2.91 -21.60
CA ASN A 42 -16.48 3.84 -22.39
C ASN A 42 -15.41 3.15 -23.26
N ARG A 43 -15.52 1.83 -23.49
CA ARG A 43 -14.46 0.99 -24.09
C ARG A 43 -14.01 1.45 -25.47
N GLU A 44 -14.94 1.83 -26.34
CA GLU A 44 -14.62 2.32 -27.70
C GLU A 44 -13.77 3.58 -27.66
N LYS A 45 -14.07 4.49 -26.71
CA LYS A 45 -13.33 5.74 -26.51
C LYS A 45 -11.94 5.45 -25.94
N ILE A 46 -11.84 4.50 -25.02
CA ILE A 46 -10.56 4.12 -24.38
C ILE A 46 -9.68 3.32 -25.35
N LEU A 47 -10.25 2.52 -26.25
CA LEU A 47 -9.52 1.73 -27.24
C LEU A 47 -9.10 2.60 -28.44
N GLY A 48 -9.96 3.51 -28.89
CA GLY A 48 -9.76 4.41 -30.02
C GLY A 48 -8.86 5.61 -29.75
N ASP A 49 -8.60 5.97 -28.49
CA ASP A 49 -7.54 6.92 -28.15
C ASP A 49 -6.19 6.27 -28.50
N SER A 50 -5.55 6.65 -29.60
CA SER A 50 -4.10 6.47 -29.74
C SER A 50 -3.50 7.23 -28.56
N GLY A 51 -2.57 6.63 -27.81
CA GLY A 51 -2.17 7.10 -26.47
C GLY A 51 -1.59 8.51 -26.34
N SER A 52 -1.70 9.33 -27.40
CA SER A 52 -1.35 10.74 -27.55
C SER A 52 -2.53 11.71 -27.41
N LYS A 53 -3.78 11.27 -27.54
CA LYS A 53 -4.96 12.05 -27.10
C LYS A 53 -5.64 11.27 -25.96
N LYS A 54 -6.27 12.00 -25.04
CA LYS A 54 -6.61 11.48 -23.70
C LYS A 54 -8.04 11.82 -23.28
N ARG A 55 -8.89 12.29 -24.21
CA ARG A 55 -10.27 12.69 -23.90
C ARG A 55 -11.18 12.67 -25.12
N ILE A 56 -12.36 12.09 -24.95
CA ILE A 56 -13.53 12.39 -25.78
C ILE A 56 -13.80 13.90 -25.78
N SER A 57 -13.99 14.47 -26.97
CA SER A 57 -14.53 15.82 -27.13
C SER A 57 -15.89 15.92 -26.41
N GLY A 58 -16.07 16.95 -25.58
CA GLY A 58 -17.41 17.33 -25.07
C GLY A 58 -17.88 16.85 -23.68
N GLY A 59 -17.05 16.25 -22.81
CA GLY A 59 -17.52 15.75 -21.49
C GLY A 59 -16.88 16.41 -20.25
N GLY A 60 -17.50 17.46 -19.68
CA GLY A 60 -17.28 17.96 -18.30
C GLY A 60 -15.91 18.60 -17.96
N ARG A 61 -15.79 19.12 -16.72
CA ARG A 61 -14.56 19.77 -16.18
C ARG A 61 -13.40 18.78 -16.16
N LYS A 62 -12.33 19.11 -16.90
CA LYS A 62 -11.10 18.31 -16.99
C LYS A 62 -10.53 18.04 -15.59
N PRO A 63 -10.06 16.80 -15.30
CA PRO A 63 -9.04 16.59 -14.29
C PRO A 63 -7.90 17.59 -14.48
N PHE A 64 -7.33 18.09 -13.39
CA PHE A 64 -6.27 19.09 -13.46
C PHE A 64 -5.08 18.59 -14.29
N LEU A 65 -4.75 17.28 -14.19
CA LEU A 65 -3.65 16.63 -14.93
C LEU A 65 -3.96 15.15 -15.23
N GLU A 66 -4.67 14.88 -16.32
CA GLU A 66 -5.15 13.54 -16.67
C GLU A 66 -4.01 12.52 -16.88
N ASP A 67 -2.95 12.90 -17.59
CA ASP A 67 -1.80 12.02 -17.85
C ASP A 67 -1.00 11.67 -16.61
N SER A 68 -0.79 12.66 -15.78
CA SER A 68 -0.03 12.50 -14.54
C SER A 68 -0.85 11.68 -13.53
N GLU A 69 -2.17 11.85 -13.48
CA GLU A 69 -3.08 11.01 -12.68
C GLU A 69 -3.09 9.54 -13.14
N GLU A 70 -3.02 9.26 -14.44
CA GLU A 70 -2.94 7.88 -14.93
C GLU A 70 -1.64 7.20 -14.54
N LYS A 71 -0.51 7.92 -14.63
CA LYS A 71 0.78 7.41 -14.15
C LYS A 71 0.74 7.15 -12.65
N LEU A 72 0.16 8.07 -11.88
CA LEU A 72 -0.01 7.90 -10.44
C LEU A 72 -0.89 6.68 -10.10
N LEU A 73 -1.95 6.42 -10.87
CA LEU A 73 -2.79 5.23 -10.67
C LEU A 73 -2.00 3.93 -10.83
N VAL A 74 -1.15 3.85 -11.85
CA VAL A 74 -0.27 2.68 -12.05
C VAL A 74 0.66 2.50 -10.86
N VAL A 75 1.30 3.58 -10.41
CA VAL A 75 2.18 3.58 -9.24
C VAL A 75 1.45 3.13 -7.96
N VAL A 76 0.23 3.64 -7.73
CA VAL A 76 -0.60 3.22 -6.59
C VAL A 76 -0.91 1.73 -6.61
N ILE A 77 -1.24 1.18 -7.79
CA ILE A 77 -1.57 -0.24 -7.93
C ILE A 77 -0.34 -1.12 -7.75
N GLN A 78 0.79 -0.72 -8.33
CA GLN A 78 2.08 -1.41 -8.14
C GLN A 78 2.48 -1.43 -6.67
N GLU A 79 2.35 -0.30 -5.98
CA GLU A 79 2.70 -0.22 -4.56
C GLU A 79 1.78 -1.09 -3.70
N ARG A 80 0.47 -1.11 -4.01
CA ARG A 80 -0.46 -2.04 -3.35
C ARG A 80 -0.16 -3.50 -3.66
N ALA A 81 0.33 -3.81 -4.86
CA ALA A 81 0.72 -5.16 -5.25
C ALA A 81 1.93 -5.67 -4.45
N LYS A 82 2.82 -4.77 -4.00
CA LYS A 82 3.93 -5.08 -3.07
C LYS A 82 3.47 -5.33 -1.62
N LYS A 83 2.16 -5.19 -1.34
CA LYS A 83 1.53 -5.21 0.00
C LYS A 83 1.91 -4.02 0.90
N ASP A 84 2.47 -2.96 0.31
CA ASP A 84 2.77 -1.73 1.04
C ASP A 84 1.52 -0.88 1.28
N ARG A 85 1.48 -0.20 2.43
CA ARG A 85 0.30 0.54 2.85
C ARG A 85 0.17 1.87 2.11
N VAL A 86 -0.64 1.88 1.05
CA VAL A 86 -0.97 3.11 0.31
C VAL A 86 -2.06 3.92 1.02
N THR A 87 -1.62 4.90 1.81
CA THR A 87 -2.48 5.86 2.51
C THR A 87 -2.82 7.08 1.64
N ARG A 88 -3.85 7.86 2.02
CA ARG A 88 -4.17 9.15 1.38
C ARG A 88 -2.99 10.12 1.38
N LYS A 89 -2.26 10.21 2.50
CA LYS A 89 -1.05 11.06 2.62
C LYS A 89 0.06 10.60 1.68
N TRP A 90 0.24 9.29 1.52
CA TRP A 90 1.20 8.74 0.55
C TRP A 90 0.82 9.13 -0.87
N ILE A 91 -0.45 8.95 -1.26
CA ILE A 91 -0.94 9.34 -2.59
C ILE A 91 -0.69 10.83 -2.84
N ALA A 92 -0.97 11.69 -1.85
CA ALA A 92 -0.72 13.12 -1.95
C ALA A 92 0.76 13.44 -2.18
N LYS A 93 1.65 12.85 -1.38
CA LYS A 93 3.11 13.07 -1.47
C LYS A 93 3.66 12.58 -2.81
N THR A 94 3.27 11.39 -3.24
CA THR A 94 3.67 10.82 -4.53
C THR A 94 3.17 11.67 -5.69
N ALA A 95 1.92 12.14 -5.63
CA ALA A 95 1.36 13.04 -6.64
C ALA A 95 2.11 14.37 -6.72
N GLN A 96 2.43 14.99 -5.58
CA GLN A 96 3.22 16.23 -5.54
C GLN A 96 4.58 16.02 -6.20
N HIS A 97 5.30 14.96 -5.84
CA HIS A 97 6.61 14.67 -6.42
C HIS A 97 6.53 14.41 -7.93
N MET A 98 5.55 13.62 -8.38
CA MET A 98 5.39 13.31 -9.80
C MET A 98 4.99 14.53 -10.63
N PHE A 99 4.18 15.43 -10.06
CA PHE A 99 3.59 16.55 -10.80
C PHE A 99 4.39 17.84 -10.63
N GLN A 100 5.39 17.86 -9.74
CA GLN A 100 6.24 19.03 -9.49
C GLN A 100 6.88 19.58 -10.77
N ARG A 101 7.24 18.70 -11.71
CA ARG A 101 7.86 19.08 -12.98
C ARG A 101 6.85 19.55 -14.04
N SER A 102 5.60 19.11 -13.96
CA SER A 102 4.56 19.58 -14.88
C SER A 102 3.89 20.85 -14.38
N ASP A 103 3.65 20.95 -13.07
CA ASP A 103 2.88 22.03 -12.46
C ASP A 103 3.33 22.29 -11.02
N ALA A 104 4.19 23.29 -10.85
CA ALA A 104 4.69 23.70 -9.52
C ALA A 104 3.56 24.17 -8.57
N SER A 105 2.41 24.61 -9.10
CA SER A 105 1.26 25.06 -8.31
C SER A 105 0.28 23.92 -7.93
N PHE A 106 0.53 22.70 -8.40
CA PHE A 106 -0.35 21.58 -8.10
C PHE A 106 -0.39 21.28 -6.60
N LYS A 107 -1.56 21.49 -5.99
CA LYS A 107 -1.83 21.08 -4.61
C LYS A 107 -2.54 19.74 -4.60
N ALA A 108 -1.84 18.70 -4.16
CA ALA A 108 -2.43 17.40 -3.82
C ALA A 108 -3.27 17.48 -2.53
N SER A 109 -4.30 18.33 -2.53
CA SER A 109 -5.21 18.53 -1.42
C SER A 109 -6.00 17.26 -1.10
N GLU A 110 -6.50 17.15 0.14
CA GLU A 110 -7.34 16.02 0.58
C GLU A 110 -8.57 15.82 -0.30
N ASN A 111 -9.17 16.93 -0.77
CA ASN A 111 -10.30 16.91 -1.70
C ASN A 111 -9.90 16.34 -3.07
N TRP A 112 -8.71 16.68 -3.56
CA TRP A 112 -8.19 16.13 -4.81
C TRP A 112 -7.91 14.63 -4.66
N VAL A 113 -7.26 14.19 -3.56
CA VAL A 113 -6.99 12.77 -3.29
C VAL A 113 -8.29 11.96 -3.17
N THR A 114 -9.28 12.48 -2.45
CA THR A 114 -10.61 11.85 -2.34
C THR A 114 -11.26 11.68 -3.72
N LYS A 115 -11.23 12.73 -4.54
CA LYS A 115 -11.75 12.67 -5.92
C LYS A 115 -10.94 11.71 -6.78
N PHE A 116 -9.62 11.64 -6.63
CA PHE A 116 -8.76 10.70 -7.34
C PHE A 116 -9.14 9.24 -7.02
N ILE A 117 -9.24 8.90 -5.73
CA ILE A 117 -9.64 7.56 -5.26
C ILE A 117 -11.02 7.20 -5.83
N ARG A 118 -12.00 8.09 -5.69
CA ARG A 118 -13.38 7.86 -6.16
C ARG A 118 -13.48 7.74 -7.68
N ARG A 119 -12.73 8.55 -8.44
CA ARG A 119 -12.76 8.54 -9.91
C ARG A 119 -12.17 7.26 -10.49
N ASN A 120 -11.11 6.76 -9.86
CA ASN A 120 -10.43 5.52 -10.26
C ASN A 120 -11.02 4.27 -9.59
N GLY A 121 -12.02 4.44 -8.71
CA GLY A 121 -12.66 3.37 -7.95
C GLY A 121 -11.65 2.51 -7.19
N LEU A 122 -10.64 3.18 -6.63
CA LEU A 122 -9.71 2.59 -5.68
C LEU A 122 -10.46 2.37 -4.38
N THR A 123 -10.42 1.15 -3.87
CA THR A 123 -10.96 0.86 -2.55
C THR A 123 -9.89 1.23 -1.53
N LEU A 124 -10.16 2.15 -0.59
CA LEU A 124 -9.32 2.15 0.62
C LEU A 124 -9.82 1.00 1.47
N LYS A 125 -9.11 -0.12 1.47
CA LYS A 125 -9.22 -1.02 2.62
C LYS A 125 -8.86 -0.18 3.84
N ARG A 126 -9.84 0.07 4.71
CA ARG A 126 -9.59 0.63 6.04
C ARG A 126 -8.66 -0.38 6.70
N SER A 127 -7.38 -0.05 6.79
CA SER A 127 -6.48 -0.77 7.67
C SER A 127 -7.02 -0.54 9.07
N TYR A 128 -7.77 -1.49 9.62
CA TYR A 128 -7.83 -1.62 11.06
C TYR A 128 -6.37 -1.83 11.45
N VAL A 129 -5.83 -0.86 12.18
CA VAL A 129 -4.67 -1.14 13.01
C VAL A 129 -5.19 -2.20 13.97
N THR A 130 -4.90 -3.46 13.71
CA THR A 130 -4.96 -4.46 14.77
C THR A 130 -3.84 -4.02 15.70
N TYR A 131 -4.18 -3.26 16.74
CA TYR A 131 -3.37 -3.30 17.94
C TYR A 131 -3.48 -4.75 18.38
N GLU A 132 -2.36 -5.50 18.35
CA GLU A 132 -2.24 -6.67 19.21
C GLU A 132 -2.59 -6.16 20.62
N PRO A 133 -3.67 -6.64 21.26
CA PRO A 133 -3.99 -6.21 22.61
C PRO A 133 -2.82 -6.62 23.50
N GLN A 134 -2.06 -5.63 23.96
CA GLN A 134 -1.10 -5.83 25.03
C GLN A 134 -1.89 -6.32 26.23
N THR A 135 -1.73 -7.59 26.57
CA THR A 135 -2.24 -8.15 27.82
C THR A 135 -1.77 -7.25 28.96
N PRO A 136 -2.68 -6.70 29.78
CA PRO A 136 -2.28 -5.89 30.92
C PRO A 136 -1.39 -6.75 31.82
N ILE A 137 -0.17 -6.27 32.06
CA ILE A 137 0.71 -6.80 33.10
C ILE A 137 0.01 -6.45 34.42
N GLU A 138 -0.65 -7.43 35.04
CA GLU A 138 -1.28 -7.26 36.33
C GLU A 138 -0.21 -7.21 37.42
N GLN A 139 0.24 -5.99 37.71
CA GLN A 139 0.82 -5.64 38.99
C GLN A 139 -0.33 -5.19 39.89
N GLN A 140 -0.56 -5.89 41.01
CA GLN A 140 -0.37 -5.36 42.38
C GLN A 140 -1.25 -6.04 43.46
N GLN A 141 -0.57 -6.81 44.34
CA GLN A 141 -0.68 -6.88 45.82
C GLN A 141 -2.03 -6.65 46.54
N LYS A 142 -2.41 -7.57 47.46
CA LYS A 142 -2.25 -7.45 48.95
C LYS A 142 -3.27 -8.29 49.75
N ALA A 143 -2.80 -9.20 50.61
CA ALA A 143 -3.29 -9.41 51.99
C ALA A 143 -2.54 -10.58 52.69
N VAL A 144 -2.14 -10.34 53.95
CA VAL A 144 -1.45 -11.25 54.90
C VAL A 144 -2.46 -12.19 55.57
N PRO A 145 -2.06 -13.38 56.07
CA PRO A 145 -1.66 -13.43 57.48
C PRO A 145 -0.49 -14.39 57.84
N SER A 146 0.21 -13.93 58.87
CA SER A 146 1.02 -14.59 59.91
C SER A 146 0.97 -16.13 60.06
N ALA A 147 2.15 -16.78 60.10
CA ALA A 147 2.64 -17.57 61.25
C ALA A 147 3.99 -18.30 60.98
N ASN A 148 4.91 -18.16 61.92
CA ASN A 148 6.01 -19.06 62.36
C ASN A 148 7.23 -19.43 61.47
N VAL A 149 8.37 -18.77 61.76
CA VAL A 149 9.75 -19.24 62.12
C VAL A 149 10.19 -20.71 61.88
N PRO A 150 11.51 -21.06 61.86
CA PRO A 150 12.68 -20.53 61.13
C PRO A 150 13.61 -21.65 60.56
N SER A 151 14.77 -21.27 59.98
CA SER A 151 15.98 -22.11 59.74
C SER A 151 15.92 -23.04 58.50
N THR A 152 16.91 -23.15 57.61
CA THR A 152 18.28 -23.63 57.85
C THR A 152 19.14 -23.50 56.57
N VAL A 153 20.36 -22.97 56.76
CA VAL A 153 21.64 -22.90 56.01
C VAL A 153 21.89 -23.45 54.56
N SER A 154 22.77 -22.69 53.86
CA SER A 154 23.84 -23.08 52.89
C SER A 154 23.45 -23.76 51.55
N ALA A 155 24.11 -23.57 50.39
CA ALA A 155 25.50 -23.23 50.07
C ALA A 155 25.59 -22.65 48.61
N GLN A 156 26.44 -21.65 48.34
CA GLN A 156 27.72 -21.74 47.60
C GLN A 156 27.65 -22.00 46.06
N THR A 157 28.16 -21.04 45.26
CA THR A 157 29.37 -21.18 44.38
C THR A 157 28.95 -21.49 42.93
N THR A 158 29.33 -20.81 41.83
CA THR A 158 30.58 -20.18 41.37
C THR A 158 30.28 -19.28 40.14
N VAL A 159 30.99 -18.17 39.99
CA VAL A 159 31.34 -17.49 38.71
C VAL A 159 32.73 -17.98 38.27
N PRO A 160 33.13 -18.00 36.98
CA PRO A 160 33.60 -16.80 36.23
C PRO A 160 33.15 -16.76 34.75
N THR A 161 32.87 -15.58 34.17
CA THR A 161 33.82 -14.71 33.43
C THR A 161 34.64 -15.46 32.37
N ILE A 162 34.44 -15.13 31.08
CA ILE A 162 35.52 -14.80 30.14
C ILE A 162 34.96 -13.93 29.01
N ALA A 163 35.66 -12.84 28.79
CA ALA A 163 35.44 -11.84 27.77
C ALA A 163 36.34 -12.10 26.56
N VAL A 164 35.86 -11.65 25.39
CA VAL A 164 36.60 -11.01 24.28
C VAL A 164 37.76 -11.78 23.64
N SER A 165 37.72 -11.94 22.31
CA SER A 165 38.86 -11.60 21.46
C SER A 165 38.49 -11.42 19.99
N VAL A 166 39.00 -10.30 19.49
CA VAL A 166 38.98 -9.80 18.12
C VAL A 166 40.19 -10.41 17.41
N ALA A 167 40.08 -10.79 16.15
CA ALA A 167 41.23 -10.98 15.28
C ALA A 167 40.89 -10.58 13.84
N THR A 168 41.55 -9.51 13.42
CA THR A 168 41.88 -9.11 12.06
C THR A 168 42.51 -10.24 11.26
N ASN A 169 42.34 -10.23 9.93
CA ASN A 169 43.40 -10.69 9.03
C ASN A 169 43.36 -9.87 7.73
N GLU A 170 44.50 -9.26 7.44
CA GLU A 170 44.86 -8.62 6.18
C GLU A 170 45.40 -9.65 5.17
N THR A 171 45.72 -9.13 3.98
CA THR A 171 46.73 -9.62 3.02
C THR A 171 46.25 -10.62 1.97
N SER A 172 46.14 -10.21 0.70
CA SER A 172 47.31 -10.18 -0.21
C SER A 172 46.92 -9.82 -1.66
N CYS A 173 47.84 -9.10 -2.31
CA CYS A 173 47.94 -8.85 -3.74
C CYS A 173 48.02 -10.15 -4.57
N LEU A 174 47.57 -10.11 -5.83
CA LEU A 174 48.42 -10.27 -7.04
C LEU A 174 47.58 -10.35 -8.32
N LEU A 175 48.10 -9.63 -9.34
CA LEU A 175 47.87 -9.68 -10.80
C LEU A 175 46.58 -9.07 -11.37
#